data_AF-A0A4R3VUZ2-F1
#
_entry.id   AF-A0A4R3VUZ2-F1
#
_cell.length_a   1.000
_cell.length_b   1.000
_cell.length_c   1.000
_cell.angle_alpha   90.00
_cell.angle_beta   90.00
_cell.angle_gamma   90.00
#
_symmetry.space_group_name_H-M   'P 1'
#
loop_
_entity.id
_entity.type
_entity.pdbx_description
1 polymer ?
#
loop_
_entity_poly.entity_id
_entity_poly.type
_entity_poly.pdbx_seq_one_letter_code
_entity_poly.pdbx_strand_id
1 'polypeptide(L)'
;MNLHMKKNLLKQLKYAPKIWSTVLYFIIVAIGMILFAARSLESLRFDFLLQLFPNYHQHISNFSITLLLVLVSGYTTTLENKSLKRTYITASILIAINVVYELYLPFINTRDIMDAYYGISGAVLPFLYLLPYQHFGIMHNPMYENNKSSEIEVI
;
A
#
# COMPACT_ATOMS: atom_id res chain seq x y z
N MET A 1 -17.24 -30.16 -14.44
CA MET A 1 -16.59 -28.97 -13.83
C MET A 1 -17.68 -28.17 -13.13
N ASN A 2 -17.75 -28.25 -11.80
CA ASN A 2 -18.91 -27.82 -11.01
C ASN A 2 -18.97 -26.28 -10.94
N LEU A 3 -20.05 -25.68 -11.45
CA LEU A 3 -20.24 -24.22 -11.58
C LEU A 3 -20.44 -23.48 -10.24
N HIS A 4 -20.22 -24.15 -9.11
CA HIS A 4 -20.72 -23.74 -7.79
C HIS A 4 -19.69 -23.04 -6.88
N MET A 5 -18.62 -22.49 -7.44
CA MET A 5 -17.53 -21.87 -6.65
C MET A 5 -17.13 -20.47 -7.14
N LYS A 6 -18.06 -19.69 -7.71
CA LYS A 6 -17.86 -18.23 -7.76
C LYS A 6 -18.39 -17.63 -6.46
N LYS A 7 -17.76 -17.95 -5.33
CA LYS A 7 -18.00 -17.22 -4.07
C LYS A 7 -17.71 -15.76 -4.38
N ASN A 8 -18.75 -14.95 -4.37
CA ASN A 8 -18.63 -13.54 -4.66
C ASN A 8 -17.67 -12.94 -3.62
N LEU A 9 -16.47 -12.52 -4.03
CA LEU A 9 -15.41 -12.04 -3.12
C LEU A 9 -15.93 -10.91 -2.23
N LEU A 10 -16.89 -10.14 -2.74
CA LEU A 10 -17.60 -9.09 -2.02
C LEU A 10 -18.40 -9.60 -0.81
N LYS A 11 -18.81 -10.86 -0.76
CA LYS A 11 -19.49 -11.45 0.41
C LYS A 11 -18.55 -11.85 1.54
N GLN A 12 -17.23 -11.87 1.29
CA GLN A 12 -16.24 -12.32 2.27
C GLN A 12 -15.61 -11.17 3.07
N LEU A 13 -15.67 -9.94 2.55
CA LEU A 13 -15.10 -8.76 3.21
C LEU A 13 -16.10 -8.18 4.22
N LYS A 14 -15.69 -8.03 5.48
CA LYS A 14 -16.54 -7.49 6.55
C LYS A 14 -16.87 -6.01 6.34
N TYR A 15 -15.94 -5.27 5.73
CA TYR A 15 -16.09 -3.85 5.46
C TYR A 15 -15.99 -3.55 3.96
N ALA A 16 -16.64 -2.46 3.55
CA ALA A 16 -16.56 -1.90 2.22
C ALA A 16 -15.97 -0.47 2.28
N PRO A 17 -15.16 -0.06 1.29
CA PRO A 17 -14.62 1.30 1.25
C PRO A 17 -15.70 2.29 0.81
N LYS A 18 -15.66 3.51 1.35
CA LYS A 18 -16.45 4.63 0.86
C LYS A 18 -15.85 5.16 -0.45
N ILE A 19 -16.70 5.64 -1.35
CA ILE A 19 -16.29 6.14 -2.69
C ILE A 19 -15.14 7.16 -2.60
N TRP A 20 -15.25 8.17 -1.73
CA TRP A 20 -14.22 9.19 -1.58
C TRP A 20 -12.86 8.59 -1.16
N SER A 21 -12.88 7.57 -0.30
CA SER A 21 -11.66 6.91 0.18
C SER A 21 -11.01 6.05 -0.89
N THR A 22 -11.83 5.43 -1.76
CA THR A 22 -11.39 4.67 -2.93
C THR A 22 -10.75 5.60 -3.96
N VAL A 23 -11.37 6.76 -4.23
CA VAL A 23 -10.80 7.77 -5.14
C VAL A 23 -9.45 8.24 -4.60
N LEU A 24 -9.37 8.60 -3.31
CA LEU A 24 -8.11 9.02 -2.69
C LEU A 24 -7.04 7.93 -2.74
N TYR A 25 -7.40 6.66 -2.50
CA TYR A 25 -6.50 5.52 -2.65
C TYR A 25 -5.90 5.46 -4.05
N PHE A 26 -6.74 5.51 -5.09
CA PHE A 26 -6.26 5.44 -6.47
C PHE A 26 -5.43 6.66 -6.89
N ILE A 27 -5.72 7.84 -6.34
CA ILE A 27 -4.85 9.02 -6.53
C ILE A 27 -3.46 8.75 -5.95
N ILE A 28 -3.36 8.23 -4.72
CA ILE A 28 -2.06 7.91 -4.11
C ILE A 28 -1.33 6.82 -4.89
N VAL A 29 -2.04 5.78 -5.34
CA VAL A 29 -1.48 4.74 -6.22
C VAL A 29 -0.94 5.35 -7.52
N ALA A 30 -1.72 6.22 -8.18
CA ALA A 30 -1.30 6.87 -9.41
C ALA A 30 -0.05 7.73 -9.19
N ILE A 31 0.01 8.51 -8.11
CA ILE A 31 1.19 9.28 -7.72
C ILE A 31 2.40 8.35 -7.51
N GLY A 32 2.24 7.25 -6.77
CA GLY A 32 3.32 6.27 -6.55
C GLY A 32 3.82 5.65 -7.87
N MET A 33 2.92 5.36 -8.80
CA MET A 33 3.27 4.82 -10.12
C MET A 33 3.97 5.86 -11.01
N ILE A 34 3.53 7.11 -10.99
CA ILE A 34 4.18 8.23 -11.70
C ILE A 34 5.60 8.44 -11.15
N LEU A 35 5.75 8.46 -9.82
CA LEU A 35 7.06 8.59 -9.17
C LEU A 35 7.98 7.42 -9.49
N PHE A 36 7.46 6.19 -9.53
CA PHE A 36 8.22 5.03 -9.99
C PHE A 36 8.68 5.19 -11.44
N ALA A 37 7.79 5.64 -12.33
CA ALA A 37 8.09 5.86 -13.73
C ALA A 37 9.12 6.99 -13.95
N ALA A 38 9.13 8.01 -13.09
CA ALA A 38 10.09 9.12 -13.14
C ALA A 38 11.56 8.71 -12.94
N ARG A 39 11.80 7.50 -12.42
CA ARG A 39 13.15 6.88 -12.43
C ARG A 39 13.70 6.78 -13.85
N SER A 40 12.89 6.24 -14.77
CA SER A 40 13.31 5.92 -16.14
C SER A 40 12.87 6.97 -17.17
N LEU A 41 11.79 7.70 -16.91
CA LEU A 41 11.22 8.69 -17.82
C LEU A 41 11.51 10.10 -17.32
N GLU A 42 12.43 10.79 -17.98
CA GLU A 42 12.86 12.13 -17.57
C GLU A 42 11.73 13.16 -17.65
N SER A 43 10.80 13.00 -18.59
CA SER A 43 9.63 13.88 -18.76
C SER A 43 8.63 13.81 -17.59
N LEU A 44 8.73 12.77 -16.75
CA LEU A 44 7.91 12.63 -15.53
C LEU A 44 8.65 13.10 -14.27
N ARG A 45 9.87 13.65 -14.41
CA ARG A 45 10.59 14.22 -13.29
C ARG A 45 10.03 15.60 -12.99
N PHE A 46 9.79 15.84 -11.70
CA PHE A 46 9.23 17.11 -11.26
C PHE A 46 10.36 18.07 -10.88
N ASP A 47 10.40 19.24 -11.51
CA ASP A 47 11.45 20.25 -11.26
C ASP A 47 11.52 20.67 -9.79
N PHE A 48 10.37 20.83 -9.13
CA PHE A 48 10.35 21.17 -7.71
C PHE A 48 10.98 20.09 -6.82
N LEU A 49 10.82 18.80 -7.18
CA LEU A 49 11.46 17.70 -6.46
C LEU A 49 12.96 17.66 -6.72
N LEU A 50 13.42 17.98 -7.94
CA LEU A 50 14.85 18.07 -8.24
C LEU A 50 15.54 19.18 -7.44
N GLN A 51 14.84 20.29 -7.17
CA GLN A 51 15.36 21.39 -6.35
C GLN A 51 15.45 21.02 -4.86
N LEU A 52 14.44 20.32 -4.33
CA LEU A 52 14.41 19.91 -2.92
C LEU A 52 15.27 18.68 -2.63
N PHE A 53 15.30 17.73 -3.56
CA PHE A 53 16.00 16.47 -3.46
C PHE A 53 16.80 16.22 -4.73
N PRO A 54 18.05 16.72 -4.78
CA PRO A 54 18.94 16.46 -5.89
C PRO A 54 19.05 14.96 -6.15
N ASN A 55 18.94 14.55 -7.40
CA ASN A 55 19.04 13.16 -7.84
C ASN A 55 18.00 12.18 -7.23
N TYR A 56 16.85 12.66 -6.75
CA TYR A 56 15.81 11.79 -6.17
C TYR A 56 15.42 10.61 -7.06
N HIS A 57 15.49 10.77 -8.39
CA HIS A 57 15.16 9.77 -9.39
C HIS A 57 16.00 8.47 -9.26
N GLN A 58 17.16 8.52 -8.60
CA GLN A 58 18.00 7.35 -8.33
C GLN A 58 17.39 6.43 -7.27
N HIS A 59 16.72 6.99 -6.26
CA HIS A 59 16.18 6.26 -5.10
C HIS A 59 14.65 6.16 -5.08
N ILE A 60 13.97 6.91 -5.96
CA ILE A 60 12.51 7.05 -5.95
C ILE A 60 11.78 5.72 -6.17
N SER A 61 12.41 4.73 -6.80
CA SER A 61 11.83 3.40 -6.95
C SER A 61 11.68 2.68 -5.62
N ASN A 62 12.66 2.78 -4.71
CA ASN A 62 12.61 2.13 -3.40
C ASN A 62 11.49 2.73 -2.54
N PHE A 63 11.36 4.06 -2.60
CA PHE A 63 10.21 4.77 -2.03
C PHE A 63 8.89 4.29 -2.62
N SER A 64 8.76 4.30 -3.95
CA SER A 64 7.49 4.04 -4.63
C SER A 64 7.02 2.60 -4.45
N ILE A 65 7.92 1.62 -4.56
CA ILE A 65 7.59 0.21 -4.35
C ILE A 65 7.13 0.00 -2.89
N THR A 66 7.90 0.50 -1.93
CA THR A 66 7.57 0.33 -0.51
C THR A 66 6.23 1.01 -0.18
N LEU A 67 5.99 2.22 -0.71
CA LEU A 67 4.72 2.94 -0.59
C LEU A 67 3.54 2.13 -1.11
N LEU A 68 3.64 1.61 -2.34
CA LEU A 68 2.56 0.85 -2.96
C LEU A 68 2.27 -0.46 -2.19
N LEU A 69 3.31 -1.18 -1.76
CA LEU A 69 3.15 -2.43 -1.01
C LEU A 69 2.49 -2.22 0.36
N VAL A 70 2.90 -1.19 1.11
CA VAL A 70 2.27 -0.86 2.40
C VAL A 70 0.83 -0.38 2.18
N LEU A 71 0.57 0.42 1.15
CA LEU A 71 -0.76 0.93 0.84
C LEU A 71 -1.73 -0.22 0.49
N VAL A 72 -1.30 -1.16 -0.36
CA VAL A 72 -2.08 -2.37 -0.70
C VAL A 72 -2.34 -3.23 0.54
N SER A 73 -1.31 -3.47 1.35
CA SER A 73 -1.44 -4.22 2.61
C SER A 73 -2.43 -3.55 3.56
N GLY A 74 -2.32 -2.24 3.77
CA GLY A 74 -3.23 -1.45 4.61
C GLY A 74 -4.67 -1.42 4.11
N TYR A 75 -4.86 -1.20 2.82
CA TYR A 75 -6.17 -1.12 2.23
C TYR A 75 -6.93 -2.44 2.37
N THR A 76 -6.29 -3.56 2.01
CA THR A 76 -6.89 -4.90 2.06
C THR A 76 -7.19 -5.36 3.49
N THR A 77 -6.23 -5.25 4.40
CA THR A 77 -6.37 -5.69 5.80
C THR A 77 -7.46 -4.92 6.54
N THR A 78 -7.58 -3.63 6.28
CA THR A 78 -8.64 -2.79 6.85
C THR A 78 -10.03 -3.24 6.39
N LEU A 79 -10.19 -3.67 5.13
CA LEU A 79 -11.47 -4.19 4.62
C LEU A 79 -11.84 -5.55 5.23
N GLU A 80 -10.86 -6.37 5.57
CA GLU A 80 -11.09 -7.67 6.21
C GLU A 80 -11.57 -7.51 7.67
N ASN A 81 -10.92 -6.66 8.46
CA ASN A 81 -11.09 -6.67 9.92
C ASN A 81 -10.93 -5.32 10.63
N LYS A 82 -10.88 -4.19 9.89
CA LYS A 82 -10.67 -2.84 10.45
C LYS A 82 -9.41 -2.77 11.33
N SER A 83 -8.33 -3.43 10.93
CA SER A 83 -7.03 -3.42 11.60
C SER A 83 -5.88 -3.14 10.63
N LEU A 84 -4.84 -2.45 11.13
CA LEU A 84 -3.56 -2.24 10.44
C LEU A 84 -2.43 -3.14 10.97
N LYS A 85 -2.73 -4.13 11.83
CA LYS A 85 -1.69 -4.98 12.45
C LYS A 85 -0.79 -5.66 11.42
N ARG A 86 -1.39 -6.27 10.39
CA ARG A 86 -0.66 -6.90 9.28
C ARG A 86 0.16 -5.87 8.50
N THR A 87 -0.36 -4.66 8.34
CA THR A 87 0.32 -3.56 7.65
C THR A 87 1.55 -3.06 8.39
N TYR A 88 1.49 -2.95 9.72
CA TYR A 88 2.67 -2.62 10.52
C TYR A 88 3.77 -3.67 10.37
N ILE A 89 3.39 -4.96 10.30
CA ILE A 89 4.35 -6.04 10.03
C ILE A 89 4.93 -5.90 8.62
N THR A 90 4.09 -5.68 7.60
CA THR A 90 4.56 -5.44 6.22
C THR A 90 5.55 -4.27 6.15
N ALA A 91 5.21 -3.12 6.74
CA ALA A 91 6.07 -1.94 6.77
C ALA A 91 7.39 -2.23 7.49
N SER A 92 7.35 -2.93 8.63
CA SER A 92 8.55 -3.28 9.40
C SER A 92 9.48 -4.20 8.61
N ILE A 93 8.93 -5.21 7.92
CA ILE A 93 9.69 -6.12 7.06
C ILE A 93 10.32 -5.35 5.90
N LEU A 94 9.57 -4.47 5.23
CA LEU A 94 10.10 -3.69 4.11
C LEU A 94 11.20 -2.72 4.57
N ILE A 95 11.06 -2.08 5.72
CA ILE A 95 12.12 -1.26 6.33
C ILE A 95 13.36 -2.12 6.58
N ALA A 96 13.19 -3.29 7.20
CA ALA A 96 14.31 -4.20 7.47
C ALA A 96 15.00 -4.64 6.16
N ILE A 97 14.24 -4.97 5.12
CA ILE A 97 14.79 -5.33 3.81
C ILE A 97 15.61 -4.17 3.22
N ASN A 98 15.05 -2.95 3.17
CA ASN A 98 15.76 -1.79 2.62
C ASN A 98 17.04 -1.48 3.43
N VAL A 99 17.00 -1.57 4.76
CA VAL A 99 18.18 -1.32 5.62
C VAL A 99 19.22 -2.43 5.50
N VAL A 100 18.80 -3.70 5.53
CA VAL A 100 19.72 -4.84 5.45
C VAL A 100 20.39 -4.91 4.09
N TYR A 101 19.63 -4.65 3.01
CA TYR A 101 20.16 -4.63 1.66
C TYR A 101 21.31 -3.62 1.53
N GLU A 102 21.14 -2.39 2.03
CA GLU A 102 22.19 -1.38 1.88
C GLU A 102 23.34 -1.47 2.88
N LEU A 103 23.14 -2.08 4.04
CA LEU A 103 24.19 -2.21 5.06
C LEU A 103 25.03 -3.49 4.93
N TYR A 104 24.45 -4.59 4.43
CA TYR A 104 25.06 -5.91 4.53
C TYR A 104 25.26 -6.64 3.18
N LEU A 105 24.84 -6.05 2.05
CA LEU A 105 25.17 -6.57 0.71
C LEU A 105 26.17 -5.67 -0.07
N PRO A 106 27.34 -5.31 0.49
CA PRO A 106 28.36 -4.53 -0.22
C PRO A 106 28.98 -5.28 -1.40
N PHE A 107 28.73 -6.59 -1.52
CA PHE A 107 29.20 -7.42 -2.65
C PHE A 107 28.36 -7.23 -3.92
N ILE A 108 27.17 -6.62 -3.83
CA ILE A 108 26.23 -6.44 -4.95
C ILE A 108 25.95 -4.95 -5.23
N ASN A 109 25.97 -4.07 -4.22
CA ASN A 109 25.68 -2.64 -4.38
C ASN A 109 26.73 -1.72 -3.74
N THR A 110 26.88 -0.50 -4.30
CA THR A 110 27.62 0.58 -3.63
C THR A 110 26.79 1.03 -2.43
N ARG A 111 27.41 1.19 -1.26
CA ARG A 111 26.67 1.54 -0.03
C ARG A 111 26.00 2.90 -0.20
N ASP A 112 24.68 2.90 -0.38
CA ASP A 112 23.88 4.10 -0.52
C ASP A 112 22.84 4.20 0.61
N ILE A 113 23.11 5.08 1.57
CA ILE A 113 22.22 5.26 2.73
C ILE A 113 20.93 5.97 2.31
N MET A 114 20.93 6.72 1.20
CA MET A 114 19.74 7.42 0.73
C MET A 114 18.66 6.43 0.30
N ASP A 115 19.03 5.31 -0.33
CA ASP A 115 18.08 4.26 -0.69
C ASP A 115 17.29 3.72 0.51
N ALA A 116 17.97 3.51 1.64
CA ALA A 116 17.32 3.09 2.89
C ALA A 116 16.35 4.17 3.41
N TYR A 117 16.69 5.46 3.35
CA TYR A 117 15.79 6.54 3.76
C TYR A 117 14.56 6.67 2.84
N TYR A 118 14.73 6.48 1.54
CA TYR A 118 13.62 6.45 0.59
C TYR A 118 12.70 5.24 0.86
N GLY A 119 13.27 4.07 1.12
CA GLY A 119 12.51 2.89 1.56
C GLY A 119 11.72 3.13 2.85
N ILE A 120 12.37 3.70 3.88
CA ILE A 120 11.71 4.01 5.17
C ILE A 120 10.59 5.03 4.98
N SER A 121 10.83 6.13 4.26
CA SER A 121 9.81 7.15 4.02
C SER A 121 8.63 6.58 3.21
N GLY A 122 8.90 5.72 2.23
CA GLY A 122 7.88 4.96 1.51
C GLY A 122 7.06 4.04 2.41
N ALA A 123 7.64 3.52 3.50
CA ALA A 123 6.91 2.66 4.44
C ALA A 123 6.02 3.47 5.40
N VAL A 124 6.45 4.67 5.78
CA VAL A 124 5.76 5.52 6.76
C VAL A 124 4.66 6.36 6.12
N LEU A 125 4.93 6.96 4.95
CA LEU A 125 4.00 7.91 4.32
C LEU A 125 2.58 7.36 4.07
N PRO A 126 2.38 6.09 3.67
CA PRO A 126 1.05 5.51 3.49
C PRO A 126 0.16 5.59 4.74
N PHE A 127 0.74 5.60 5.94
CA PHE A 127 -0.02 5.69 7.18
C PHE A 127 -0.77 7.02 7.36
N LEU A 128 -0.35 8.10 6.69
CA LEU A 128 -1.10 9.35 6.65
C LEU A 128 -2.50 9.18 6.03
N TYR A 129 -2.63 8.25 5.08
CA TYR A 129 -3.92 7.86 4.51
C TYR A 129 -4.58 6.72 5.30
N LEU A 130 -3.81 5.67 5.62
CA LEU A 130 -4.36 4.42 6.18
C LEU A 130 -4.98 4.60 7.57
N LEU A 131 -4.42 5.48 8.42
CA LEU A 131 -4.95 5.73 9.75
C LEU A 131 -6.35 6.38 9.68
N PRO A 132 -6.57 7.52 9.00
CA PRO A 132 -7.92 8.04 8.75
C PRO A 132 -8.82 7.05 8.00
N TYR A 133 -8.29 6.31 7.04
CA TYR A 133 -9.04 5.33 6.26
C TYR A 133 -9.67 4.23 7.16
N GLN A 134 -8.91 3.69 8.11
CA GLN A 134 -9.38 2.68 9.06
C GLN A 134 -10.58 3.16 9.88
N HIS A 135 -10.62 4.44 10.25
CA HIS A 135 -11.66 5.00 11.11
C HIS A 135 -12.85 5.57 10.34
N PHE A 136 -12.60 6.27 9.23
CA PHE A 136 -13.61 7.07 8.54
C PHE A 136 -13.87 6.64 7.09
N GLY A 137 -12.90 5.95 6.47
CA GLY A 137 -12.91 5.59 5.06
C GLY A 137 -13.69 4.31 4.73
N ILE A 138 -14.09 3.53 5.72
CA ILE A 138 -14.83 2.28 5.51
C ILE A 138 -16.22 2.32 6.15
N MET A 139 -17.08 1.40 5.70
CA MET A 139 -18.42 1.15 6.25
C MET A 139 -18.65 -0.37 6.36
N HIS A 140 -19.63 -0.77 7.17
CA HIS A 140 -20.06 -2.17 7.21
C HIS A 140 -20.54 -2.61 5.83
N ASN A 141 -20.17 -3.82 5.43
CA ASN A 141 -20.57 -4.35 4.14
C ASN A 141 -21.95 -5.02 4.24
N PRO A 142 -23.01 -4.45 3.62
CA PRO A 142 -24.35 -5.03 3.71
C PRO A 142 -24.43 -6.44 3.07
N MET A 143 -23.56 -6.73 2.10
CA MET A 143 -23.51 -8.04 1.44
C MET A 143 -22.88 -9.13 2.32
N TYR A 144 -22.06 -8.75 3.30
CA TYR A 144 -21.47 -9.68 4.27
C TYR A 144 -22.51 -10.08 5.32
N GLU A 145 -23.28 -9.12 5.81
CA GLU A 145 -24.32 -9.35 6.83
C GLU A 145 -25.45 -10.23 6.29
N ASN A 146 -25.95 -9.93 5.08
CA ASN A 146 -26.97 -10.75 4.43
C ASN A 146 -26.51 -12.19 4.19
N ASN A 147 -25.23 -12.41 3.84
CA ASN A 147 -24.69 -13.76 3.67
C ASN A 147 -24.66 -14.52 5.00
N LYS A 148 -24.24 -13.85 6.09
CA LYS A 148 -24.18 -14.47 7.42
C LYS A 148 -25.58 -14.84 7.94
N SER A 149 -26.58 -13.99 7.74
CA SER A 149 -27.97 -14.29 8.14
C SER A 149 -28.54 -15.46 7.35
N SER A 150 -28.30 -15.54 6.04
CA SER A 150 -28.77 -16.68 5.23
C SER A 150 -28.11 -18.01 5.60
N GLU A 151 -26.87 -18.00 6.11
CA GLU A 151 -26.23 -19.23 6.61
C GLU A 151 -26.83 -19.70 7.94
N ILE A 152 -27.36 -18.77 8.76
CA ILE A 152 -27.98 -19.09 10.05
C ILE A 152 -29.40 -19.65 9.87
N GLU A 153 -30.18 -19.13 8.91
CA GLU A 153 -31.56 -19.61 8.65
C GLU A 153 -31.63 -21.01 8.02
N VAL A 154 -30.52 -21.52 7.50
CA VAL A 154 -30.45 -22.83 6.82
C VAL A 154 -30.01 -23.96 7.78
N ILE A 155 -29.65 -23.64 9.03
CA ILE A 155 -29.23 -24.58 10.08
C ILE A 155 -30.39 -24.83 11.04
#